data_AF-A0A7R9ZMQ2-F1
#
_entry.id   AF-A0A7R9ZMQ2-F1
#
_cell.length_a   1.000
_cell.length_b   1.000
_cell.length_c   1.000
_cell.angle_alpha   90.00
_cell.angle_beta   90.00
_cell.angle_gamma   90.00
#
_symmetry.space_group_name_H-M   'P 1'
#
loop_
_entity.id
_entity.type
_entity.pdbx_description
1 polymer ?
#
loop_
_entity_poly.entity_id
_entity_poly.type
_entity_poly.pdbx_seq_one_letter_code
_entity_poly.pdbx_strand_id
1 'polypeptide(L)'
;ETAGEFERSFDGMSKFLTTQITAYRDILVDDTKKYYDSQVDHWDCLYYNVFELDPFGQDPTAPIGSERFEDVMIFVDTNVLSKLCLSRPDFETYLQKEVLKTEAFPPVGASTDDIVSAINLYTLFVMNYYFPFVGSIGDGLSSDEWAEARYDCSNLSDDQLFLYYT
;
A
#
# COMPACT_ATOMS: atom_id res chain seq x y z
N GLU A 1 -45.71 -29.75 14.51
CA GLU A 1 -44.25 -30.02 14.52
C GLU A 1 -43.49 -29.49 13.31
N THR A 2 -44.15 -28.88 12.31
CA THR A 2 -43.50 -28.39 11.07
C THR A 2 -42.75 -27.05 11.19
N ALA A 3 -43.09 -26.19 12.15
CA ALA A 3 -42.43 -24.89 12.32
C ALA A 3 -40.97 -25.01 12.78
N GLY A 4 -40.68 -25.95 13.69
CA GLY A 4 -39.32 -26.15 14.23
C GLY A 4 -38.33 -26.78 13.23
N GLU A 5 -38.82 -27.55 12.25
CA GLU A 5 -37.98 -28.07 11.16
C GLU A 5 -37.67 -26.99 10.13
N PHE A 6 -38.63 -26.09 9.86
CA PHE A 6 -38.43 -24.94 8.98
C PHE A 6 -37.45 -23.93 9.56
N GLU A 7 -37.56 -23.60 10.86
CA GLU A 7 -36.60 -22.72 11.55
C GLU A 7 -35.19 -23.30 11.57
N ARG A 8 -35.03 -24.61 11.83
CA ARG A 8 -33.71 -25.28 11.76
C ARG A 8 -33.14 -25.31 10.34
N SER A 9 -33.98 -25.49 9.33
CA SER A 9 -33.56 -25.43 7.93
C SER A 9 -33.14 -24.01 7.53
N PHE A 10 -33.87 -22.99 8.00
CA PHE A 10 -33.55 -21.59 7.75
C PHE A 10 -32.26 -21.16 8.45
N ASP A 11 -32.09 -21.51 9.73
CA ASP A 11 -30.85 -21.27 10.47
C ASP A 11 -29.65 -21.97 9.83
N GLY A 12 -29.85 -23.19 9.32
CA GLY A 12 -28.83 -23.93 8.58
C GLY A 12 -28.43 -23.23 7.28
N MET A 13 -29.42 -22.75 6.50
CA MET A 13 -29.18 -21.98 5.28
C MET A 13 -28.49 -20.64 5.58
N SER A 14 -28.94 -19.93 6.60
CA SER A 14 -28.36 -18.65 7.04
C SER A 14 -26.90 -18.81 7.45
N LYS A 15 -26.58 -19.81 8.28
CA LYS A 15 -25.19 -20.12 8.65
C LYS A 15 -24.32 -20.47 7.46
N PHE A 16 -24.82 -21.31 6.55
CA PHE A 16 -24.10 -21.66 5.32
C PHE A 16 -23.82 -20.42 4.46
N LEU A 17 -24.81 -19.56 4.24
CA LEU A 17 -24.64 -18.32 3.48
C LEU A 17 -23.63 -17.39 4.15
N THR A 18 -23.70 -17.22 5.47
CA THR A 18 -22.72 -16.42 6.21
C THR A 18 -21.31 -16.95 6.04
N THR A 19 -21.09 -18.26 6.17
CA THR A 19 -19.78 -18.88 5.93
C THR A 19 -19.29 -18.64 4.51
N GLN A 20 -20.16 -18.77 3.50
CA GLN A 20 -19.81 -18.52 2.11
C GLN A 20 -19.47 -17.04 1.86
N ILE A 21 -20.20 -16.11 2.47
CA ILE A 21 -19.92 -14.67 2.39
C ILE A 21 -18.56 -14.37 3.00
N THR A 22 -18.28 -14.85 4.22
CA THR A 22 -16.97 -14.65 4.86
C THR A 22 -15.84 -15.21 4.01
N ALA A 23 -15.95 -16.46 3.54
CA ALA A 23 -14.91 -17.06 2.70
C ALA A 23 -14.67 -16.27 1.40
N TYR A 24 -15.73 -15.75 0.78
CA TYR A 24 -15.60 -14.91 -0.41
C TYR A 24 -14.94 -13.57 -0.11
N ARG A 25 -15.26 -12.95 1.03
CA ARG A 25 -14.60 -11.71 1.47
C ARG A 25 -13.11 -11.92 1.72
N ASP A 26 -12.73 -13.01 2.37
CA ASP A 26 -11.32 -13.35 2.62
C ASP A 26 -10.54 -13.51 1.31
N ILE A 27 -11.14 -14.16 0.31
CA ILE A 27 -10.54 -14.29 -1.03
C ILE A 27 -10.34 -12.91 -1.67
N LEU A 28 -11.33 -12.03 -1.58
CA LEU A 28 -11.22 -10.70 -2.17
C LEU A 28 -10.17 -9.82 -1.46
N VAL A 29 -10.06 -9.89 -0.12
CA VAL A 29 -8.97 -9.22 0.60
C VAL A 29 -7.61 -9.76 0.13
N ASP A 30 -7.46 -11.08 0.02
CA ASP A 30 -6.21 -11.71 -0.42
C ASP A 30 -5.86 -11.35 -1.87
N ASP A 31 -6.85 -11.27 -2.76
CA ASP A 31 -6.66 -10.82 -4.15
C ASP A 31 -6.25 -9.35 -4.22
N THR A 32 -6.86 -8.47 -3.42
CA THR A 32 -6.43 -7.05 -3.31
C THR A 32 -5.01 -6.95 -2.78
N LYS A 33 -4.67 -7.72 -1.74
CA LYS A 33 -3.31 -7.75 -1.20
C LYS A 33 -2.30 -8.16 -2.27
N LYS A 34 -2.56 -9.25 -3.00
CA LYS A 34 -1.69 -9.71 -4.10
C LYS A 34 -1.55 -8.68 -5.20
N TYR A 35 -2.64 -7.96 -5.52
CA TYR A 35 -2.57 -6.85 -6.47
C TYR A 35 -1.60 -5.78 -5.97
N TYR A 36 -1.65 -5.40 -4.68
CA TYR A 36 -0.77 -4.39 -4.09
C TYR A 36 0.69 -4.88 -4.05
N ASP A 37 0.92 -6.11 -3.60
CA ASP A 37 2.24 -6.76 -3.64
C ASP A 37 2.81 -6.69 -5.07
N SER A 38 2.00 -6.97 -6.10
CA SER A 38 2.46 -6.90 -7.49
C SER A 38 2.87 -5.50 -7.95
N GLN A 39 2.21 -4.44 -7.45
CA GLN A 39 2.56 -3.06 -7.76
C GLN A 39 3.91 -2.67 -7.10
N VAL A 40 4.21 -3.23 -5.92
CA VAL A 40 5.47 -3.00 -5.21
C VAL A 40 6.61 -3.83 -5.79
N ASP A 41 6.36 -5.05 -6.27
CA ASP A 41 7.44 -5.98 -6.65
C ASP A 41 8.11 -5.71 -8.01
N HIS A 42 7.65 -4.74 -8.81
CA HIS A 42 8.11 -4.57 -10.21
C HIS A 42 8.34 -3.13 -10.68
N TRP A 43 8.15 -2.13 -9.82
CA TRP A 43 8.28 -0.73 -10.23
C TRP A 43 9.73 -0.35 -10.53
N ASP A 44 10.70 -1.00 -9.87
CA ASP A 44 12.13 -0.74 -9.97
C ASP A 44 12.69 -1.06 -11.36
N CYS A 45 12.20 -2.11 -12.01
CA CYS A 45 12.56 -2.46 -13.37
C CYS A 45 12.22 -1.34 -14.36
N LEU A 46 11.06 -0.70 -14.19
CA LEU A 46 10.67 0.47 -14.99
C LEU A 46 11.50 1.69 -14.61
N TYR A 47 11.84 1.87 -13.33
CA TYR A 47 12.68 2.95 -12.84
C TYR A 47 14.04 2.96 -13.55
N TYR A 48 14.73 1.81 -13.56
CA TYR A 48 16.03 1.70 -14.21
C TYR A 48 15.98 2.04 -15.69
N ASN A 49 14.94 1.61 -16.42
CA ASN A 49 14.79 1.94 -17.84
C ASN A 49 14.56 3.44 -18.09
N VAL A 50 13.84 4.12 -17.19
CA VAL A 50 13.55 5.55 -17.34
C VAL A 50 14.77 6.42 -17.07
N PHE A 51 15.58 6.05 -16.08
CA PHE A 51 16.72 6.84 -15.63
C PHE A 51 18.09 6.28 -16.06
N GLU A 52 18.15 5.32 -16.99
CA GLU A 52 19.38 4.61 -17.39
C GLU A 52 20.51 5.52 -17.90
N LEU A 53 20.17 6.70 -18.43
CA LEU A 53 21.13 7.67 -18.96
C LEU A 53 21.62 8.66 -17.89
N ASP A 54 21.00 8.66 -16.73
CA ASP A 54 21.37 9.54 -15.62
C ASP A 54 22.48 8.93 -14.76
N PRO A 55 23.36 9.75 -14.16
CA PRO A 55 24.42 9.24 -13.29
C PRO A 55 23.89 8.35 -12.15
N PHE A 56 22.78 8.72 -11.52
CA PHE A 56 22.14 7.96 -10.44
C PHE A 56 21.38 6.71 -10.92
N GLY A 57 21.07 6.61 -12.22
CA GLY A 57 20.50 5.40 -12.81
C GLY A 57 21.56 4.36 -13.18
N GLN A 58 22.80 4.80 -13.44
CA GLN A 58 23.95 3.92 -13.69
C GLN A 58 24.68 3.50 -12.40
N ASP A 59 24.69 4.39 -11.41
CA ASP A 59 25.23 4.15 -10.07
C ASP A 59 24.14 4.46 -9.03
N PRO A 60 23.50 3.42 -8.44
CA PRO A 60 22.42 3.60 -7.49
C PRO A 60 22.80 4.38 -6.23
N THR A 61 24.10 4.48 -5.93
CA THR A 61 24.63 5.22 -4.77
C THR A 61 24.95 6.68 -5.09
N ALA A 62 24.95 7.07 -6.38
CA ALA A 62 25.18 8.44 -6.77
C ALA A 62 23.98 9.33 -6.40
N PRO A 63 24.22 10.59 -5.99
CA PRO A 63 23.15 11.51 -5.63
C PRO A 63 22.29 11.85 -6.85
N ILE A 64 20.97 11.82 -6.67
CA ILE A 64 19.98 12.20 -7.69
C ILE A 64 20.09 13.69 -8.02
N GLY A 65 20.37 14.52 -7.00
CA GLY A 65 20.47 15.98 -7.14
C GLY A 65 19.11 16.67 -7.23
N SER A 66 19.08 17.98 -6.94
CA SER A 66 17.83 18.76 -6.90
C SER A 66 17.11 18.86 -8.25
N GLU A 67 17.86 18.81 -9.36
CA GLU A 67 17.28 18.99 -10.70
C GLU A 67 16.44 17.80 -11.14
N ARG A 68 16.76 16.59 -10.68
CA ARG A 68 16.08 15.35 -11.09
C ARG A 68 15.23 14.72 -9.99
N PHE A 69 15.33 15.22 -8.76
CA PHE A 69 14.56 14.70 -7.63
C PHE A 69 13.05 14.76 -7.88
N GLU A 70 12.55 15.86 -8.45
CA GLU A 70 11.13 15.99 -8.79
C GLU A 70 10.67 14.93 -9.81
N ASP A 71 11.46 14.69 -10.86
CA ASP A 71 11.14 13.68 -11.87
C ASP A 71 11.08 12.27 -11.26
N VAL A 72 12.02 11.96 -10.37
CA VAL A 72 12.05 10.70 -9.60
C VAL A 72 10.79 10.59 -8.74
N MET A 73 10.39 11.64 -8.02
CA MET A 73 9.21 11.59 -7.16
C MET A 73 7.90 11.51 -7.96
N ILE A 74 7.80 12.17 -9.12
CA ILE A 74 6.66 11.99 -10.05
C ILE A 74 6.58 10.55 -10.54
N PHE A 75 7.72 9.94 -10.89
CA PHE A 75 7.77 8.54 -11.30
C PHE A 75 7.29 7.61 -10.18
N VAL A 76 7.81 7.80 -8.96
CA VAL A 76 7.41 7.01 -7.78
C VAL A 76 5.93 7.17 -7.47
N ASP A 77 5.40 8.39 -7.54
CA ASP A 77 3.98 8.64 -7.31
C ASP A 77 3.09 7.93 -8.34
N THR A 78 3.45 8.04 -9.62
CA THR A 78 2.65 7.46 -10.72
C THR A 78 2.67 5.93 -10.74
N ASN A 79 3.82 5.33 -10.43
CA ASN A 79 4.03 3.89 -10.58
C ASN A 79 3.85 3.10 -9.28
N VAL A 80 3.91 3.77 -8.11
CA VAL A 80 3.78 3.12 -6.81
C VAL A 80 2.69 3.80 -5.99
N LEU A 81 2.90 5.04 -5.54
CA LEU A 81 2.09 5.62 -4.47
C LEU A 81 0.60 5.74 -4.85
N SER A 82 0.31 6.32 -6.00
CA SER A 82 -1.07 6.46 -6.49
C SER A 82 -1.77 5.12 -6.74
N LYS A 83 -1.03 4.05 -7.06
CA LYS A 83 -1.58 2.70 -7.24
C LYS A 83 -2.04 2.06 -5.94
N LEU A 84 -1.50 2.53 -4.81
CA LEU A 84 -1.82 2.09 -3.47
C LEU A 84 -2.61 3.16 -2.67
N CYS A 85 -3.09 4.23 -3.33
CA CYS A 85 -3.73 5.39 -2.69
C CYS A 85 -2.89 6.07 -1.59
N LEU A 86 -1.58 6.16 -1.81
CA LEU A 86 -0.63 6.77 -0.88
C LEU A 86 -0.36 8.24 -1.23
N SER A 87 -0.12 9.04 -0.21
CA SER A 87 0.15 10.47 -0.35
C SER A 87 1.63 10.71 -0.64
N ARG A 88 1.94 11.30 -1.82
CA ARG A 88 3.30 11.73 -2.15
C ARG A 88 3.91 12.67 -1.09
N PRO A 89 3.23 13.73 -0.60
CA PRO A 89 3.76 14.57 0.47
C PRO A 89 4.10 13.81 1.76
N ASP A 90 3.29 12.81 2.14
CA ASP A 90 3.56 11.99 3.32
C ASP A 90 4.80 11.10 3.11
N PHE A 91 4.91 10.46 1.94
CA PHE A 91 6.10 9.69 1.56
C PHE A 91 7.37 10.55 1.51
N GLU A 92 7.32 11.74 0.92
CA GLU A 92 8.45 12.68 0.87
C GLU A 92 8.89 13.08 2.29
N THR A 93 7.93 13.29 3.19
CA THR A 93 8.19 13.59 4.60
C THR A 93 8.84 12.38 5.30
N TYR A 94 8.37 11.17 5.04
CA TYR A 94 8.96 9.92 5.53
C TYR A 94 10.40 9.74 5.06
N LEU A 95 10.64 9.85 3.75
CA LEU A 95 11.96 9.77 3.14
C LEU A 95 12.92 10.78 3.79
N GLN A 96 12.47 12.03 3.95
CA GLN A 96 13.27 13.09 4.55
C GLN A 96 13.66 12.79 6.01
N LYS A 97 12.70 12.39 6.85
CA LYS A 97 12.88 12.29 8.30
C LYS A 97 13.44 10.95 8.76
N GLU A 98 12.95 9.84 8.20
CA GLU A 98 13.26 8.50 8.69
C GLU A 98 14.47 7.89 7.97
N VAL A 99 14.57 8.11 6.66
CA VAL A 99 15.62 7.51 5.83
C VAL A 99 16.84 8.44 5.76
N LEU A 100 16.64 9.66 5.27
CA LEU A 100 17.74 10.60 5.00
C LEU A 100 18.15 11.42 6.22
N LYS A 101 17.26 11.56 7.21
CA LYS A 101 17.47 12.29 8.48
C LYS A 101 18.01 13.70 8.24
N THR A 102 17.37 14.44 7.34
CA THR A 102 17.78 15.78 6.90
C THR A 102 16.65 16.80 6.97
N GLU A 103 17.00 18.06 7.16
CA GLU A 103 16.05 19.19 7.15
C GLU A 103 15.93 19.83 5.75
N ALA A 104 16.78 19.44 4.79
CA ALA A 104 16.81 20.02 3.45
C ALA A 104 15.83 19.34 2.48
N PHE A 105 15.05 20.14 1.75
CA PHE A 105 14.14 19.66 0.71
C PHE A 105 14.25 20.53 -0.57
N PRO A 106 14.44 19.94 -1.78
CA PRO A 106 14.65 18.51 -2.01
C PRO A 106 15.98 18.04 -1.42
N PRO A 107 16.06 16.78 -0.95
CA PRO A 107 17.28 16.24 -0.39
C PRO A 107 18.28 15.91 -1.49
N VAL A 108 19.14 16.87 -1.84
CA VAL A 108 20.14 16.77 -2.93
C VAL A 108 21.03 15.53 -2.81
N GLY A 109 21.25 15.03 -1.59
CA GLY A 109 22.06 13.85 -1.31
C GLY A 109 21.33 12.51 -1.39
N ALA A 110 20.03 12.48 -1.68
CA ALA A 110 19.29 11.23 -1.84
C ALA A 110 19.81 10.46 -3.05
N SER A 111 20.06 9.17 -2.86
CA SER A 111 20.46 8.23 -3.91
C SER A 111 19.28 7.35 -4.34
N THR A 112 19.42 6.63 -5.46
CA THR A 112 18.42 5.63 -5.90
C THR A 112 18.23 4.56 -4.83
N ASP A 113 19.32 4.11 -4.19
CA ASP A 113 19.26 3.13 -3.09
C ASP A 113 18.42 3.63 -1.90
N ASP A 114 18.52 4.92 -1.57
CA ASP A 114 17.69 5.52 -0.52
C ASP A 114 16.20 5.52 -0.90
N ILE A 115 15.88 5.85 -2.16
CA ILE A 115 14.49 5.83 -2.66
C ILE A 115 13.92 4.42 -2.65
N VAL A 116 14.66 3.44 -3.18
CA VAL A 116 14.24 2.04 -3.20
C VAL A 116 14.03 1.52 -1.78
N SER A 117 14.97 1.81 -0.88
CA SER A 117 14.87 1.41 0.54
C SER A 117 13.67 2.06 1.22
N ALA A 118 13.45 3.35 0.97
CA ALA A 118 12.31 4.09 1.51
C ALA A 118 10.99 3.50 1.03
N ILE A 119 10.85 3.20 -0.26
CA ILE A 119 9.64 2.59 -0.81
C ILE A 119 9.39 1.22 -0.17
N ASN A 120 10.39 0.35 -0.13
CA ASN A 120 10.24 -0.99 0.45
C ASN A 120 9.80 -0.96 1.93
N LEU A 121 10.36 -0.05 2.72
CA LEU A 121 9.98 0.09 4.14
C LEU A 121 8.62 0.76 4.31
N TYR A 122 8.35 1.81 3.54
CA TYR A 122 7.09 2.54 3.60
C TYR A 122 5.92 1.66 3.17
N THR A 123 6.06 0.92 2.05
CA THR A 123 5.04 -0.03 1.60
C THR A 123 4.87 -1.19 2.56
N LEU A 124 5.92 -1.64 3.27
CA LEU A 124 5.76 -2.62 4.34
C LEU A 124 4.83 -2.12 5.46
N PHE A 125 4.93 -0.86 5.87
CA PHE A 125 4.00 -0.27 6.84
C PHE A 125 2.57 -0.18 6.30
N VAL A 126 2.43 0.27 5.05
CA VAL A 126 1.14 0.32 4.34
C VAL A 126 0.49 -1.05 4.29
N MET A 127 1.23 -2.09 3.88
CA MET A 127 0.70 -3.45 3.75
C MET A 127 0.29 -4.03 5.11
N ASN A 128 1.01 -3.69 6.18
CA ASN A 128 0.62 -4.08 7.54
C ASN A 128 -0.63 -3.35 8.04
N TYR A 129 -0.84 -2.11 7.62
CA TYR A 129 -2.02 -1.32 7.96
C TYR A 129 -3.25 -1.75 7.15
N TYR A 130 -3.12 -1.89 5.83
CA TYR A 130 -4.20 -2.30 4.94
C TYR A 130 -4.55 -3.79 5.05
N PHE A 131 -3.59 -4.65 5.33
CA PHE A 131 -3.81 -6.11 5.42
C PHE A 131 -3.23 -6.68 6.71
N PRO A 132 -3.79 -6.30 7.88
CA PRO A 132 -3.27 -6.74 9.17
C PRO A 132 -3.40 -8.26 9.33
N PHE A 133 -2.41 -8.88 9.98
CA PHE A 133 -2.47 -10.30 10.29
C PHE A 133 -3.59 -10.63 11.29
N VAL A 134 -4.23 -11.80 11.11
CA VAL A 134 -5.28 -12.29 12.02
C VAL A 134 -4.77 -12.30 13.47
N GLY A 135 -5.43 -11.55 14.34
CA GLY A 135 -5.07 -11.43 15.75
C GLY A 135 -4.18 -10.23 16.10
N SER A 136 -3.84 -9.36 15.15
CA SER A 136 -3.34 -8.03 15.48
C SER A 136 -4.44 -7.26 16.24
N ILE A 137 -4.09 -6.71 17.40
CA ILE A 137 -4.96 -5.85 18.19
C ILE A 137 -4.48 -4.42 17.92
N GLY A 138 -5.03 -3.75 16.89
CA GLY A 138 -4.65 -2.38 16.51
C GLY A 138 -5.10 -1.94 15.10
N ASP A 139 -4.95 -0.62 14.88
CA ASP A 139 -5.65 0.33 13.97
C ASP A 139 -5.55 0.10 12.44
N GLY A 140 -5.41 -1.13 11.96
CA GLY A 140 -5.45 -1.43 10.51
C GLY A 140 -6.87 -1.63 9.97
N LEU A 141 -7.01 -1.74 8.65
CA LEU A 141 -8.31 -1.98 8.01
C LEU A 141 -8.81 -3.40 8.27
N SER A 142 -10.07 -3.48 8.69
CA SER A 142 -10.81 -4.72 8.83
C SER A 142 -11.33 -5.24 7.48
N SER A 143 -11.71 -6.52 7.44
CA SER A 143 -12.35 -7.10 6.26
C SER A 143 -13.71 -6.46 5.96
N ASP A 144 -14.41 -5.92 6.95
CA ASP A 144 -15.69 -5.25 6.74
C ASP A 144 -15.47 -3.88 6.07
N GLU A 145 -14.45 -3.13 6.50
CA GLU A 145 -14.07 -1.86 5.86
C GLU A 145 -13.63 -2.07 4.41
N TRP A 146 -12.85 -3.12 4.13
CA TRP A 146 -12.53 -3.48 2.74
C TRP A 146 -13.77 -3.87 1.93
N ALA A 147 -14.73 -4.56 2.54
CA ALA A 147 -15.98 -4.89 1.86
C ALA A 147 -16.83 -3.64 1.56
N GLU A 148 -16.85 -2.66 2.48
CA GLU A 148 -17.51 -1.36 2.27
C GLU A 148 -16.84 -0.55 1.16
N ALA A 149 -15.50 -0.54 1.14
CA ALA A 149 -14.69 0.05 0.07
C ALA A 149 -14.69 -0.75 -1.24
N ARG A 150 -15.41 -1.88 -1.29
CA ARG A 150 -15.46 -2.78 -2.46
C ARG A 150 -14.08 -3.19 -2.96
N TYR A 151 -13.14 -3.38 -2.03
CA TYR A 151 -11.81 -3.89 -2.31
C TYR A 151 -10.96 -2.97 -3.21
N ASP A 152 -11.25 -1.67 -3.20
CA ASP A 152 -10.56 -0.62 -3.93
C ASP A 152 -10.29 0.58 -3.00
N CYS A 153 -9.01 0.95 -2.82
CA CYS A 153 -8.65 2.03 -1.89
C CYS A 153 -9.21 3.39 -2.27
N SER A 154 -9.59 3.61 -3.53
CA SER A 154 -10.20 4.87 -3.95
C SER A 154 -11.60 5.09 -3.35
N ASN A 155 -12.20 4.04 -2.77
CA ASN A 155 -13.46 4.11 -2.04
C ASN A 155 -13.29 4.19 -0.52
N LEU A 156 -12.06 4.15 0.01
CA LEU A 156 -11.81 4.38 1.43
C LEU A 156 -12.05 5.85 1.78
N SER A 157 -12.50 6.11 3.01
CA SER A 157 -12.56 7.48 3.52
C SER A 157 -11.16 8.00 3.88
N ASP A 158 -11.01 9.33 3.98
CA ASP A 158 -9.71 9.96 4.23
C ASP A 158 -9.04 9.47 5.54
N ASP A 159 -9.83 9.13 6.56
CA ASP A 159 -9.37 8.59 7.85
C ASP A 159 -8.99 7.09 7.80
N GLN A 160 -9.30 6.42 6.69
CA GLN A 160 -8.92 5.04 6.41
C GLN A 160 -7.71 4.93 5.47
N LEU A 161 -7.23 6.05 4.93
CA LEU A 161 -6.00 6.07 4.13
C LEU A 161 -4.78 6.06 5.05
N PHE A 162 -3.75 5.34 4.63
CA PHE A 162 -2.51 5.28 5.39
C PHE A 162 -1.79 6.64 5.34
N LEU A 163 -1.42 7.14 6.51
CA LEU A 163 -0.52 8.27 6.69
C LEU A 163 0.53 7.89 7.74
N TYR A 164 1.81 7.99 7.39
CA TYR A 164 2.89 7.77 8.33
C TYR A 164 3.01 8.93 9.32
N TYR A 165 2.80 10.16 8.84
CA TYR A 165 2.69 11.34 9.69
C TYR A 165 1.27 11.92 9.61
N THR A 166 0.57 11.85 10.73
CA THR A 166 -0.69 12.56 10.99
C THR A 166 -0.46 13.99 11.45
#